data_AF-X1DVL8-F1
#
_entry.id   AF-X1DVL8-F1
#
_cell.length_a   1.000
_cell.length_b   1.000
_cell.length_c   1.000
_cell.angle_alpha   90.00
_cell.angle_beta   90.00
_cell.angle_gamma   90.00
#
_symmetry.space_group_name_H-M   'P 1'
#
loop_
_entity.id
_entity.type
_entity.pdbx_description
1 polymer ?
#
loop_
_entity_poly.entity_id
_entity_poly.type
_entity_poly.pdbx_seq_one_letter_code
_entity_poly.pdbx_strand_id
1 'polypeptide(L)'
;ALKIISLLSKDYLIAEFTGIELDENKCGLCGLCLKICPYNAITIESDRISIDKFKCKGCGTCASICPTNAIDLNIDTSEKTLATIEILSKFRAAPKIIAFCCASCGYAAADDAGLKKISYSPNIFIVRVPCKFCYQIILRK
;
A
#
# COMPACT_ATOMS: atom_id res chain seq x y z
N ALA A 1 -13.28 25.55 -12.97
CA ALA A 1 -12.67 26.84 -12.59
C ALA A 1 -12.81 27.14 -11.09
N LEU A 2 -14.03 27.26 -10.54
CA LEU A 2 -14.29 27.64 -9.13
C LEU A 2 -13.52 26.82 -8.07
N LYS A 3 -13.42 25.48 -8.25
CA LYS A 3 -12.73 24.59 -7.30
C LYS A 3 -11.23 24.86 -7.20
N ILE A 4 -10.60 25.24 -8.31
CA ILE A 4 -9.17 25.59 -8.37
C ILE A 4 -8.95 26.96 -7.70
N ILE A 5 -9.81 27.94 -8.01
CA ILE A 5 -9.73 29.28 -7.40
C ILE A 5 -9.87 29.20 -5.88
N SER A 6 -10.80 28.38 -5.37
CA SER A 6 -10.98 28.16 -3.93
C SER A 6 -9.81 27.45 -3.24
N LEU A 7 -9.04 26.64 -3.98
CA LEU A 7 -7.82 26.01 -3.46
C LEU A 7 -6.66 27.00 -3.42
N LEU A 8 -6.52 27.81 -4.48
CA LEU A 8 -5.46 28.81 -4.62
C LEU A 8 -5.69 30.06 -3.77
N SER A 9 -6.92 30.32 -3.31
CA SER A 9 -7.27 31.46 -2.46
C SER A 9 -6.96 31.25 -0.98
N LYS A 10 -6.43 30.08 -0.60
CA LYS A 10 -6.06 29.77 0.79
C LYS A 10 -4.55 29.97 0.97
N ASP A 11 -4.15 30.59 2.06
CA ASP A 11 -2.73 30.80 2.40
C ASP A 11 -2.00 29.49 2.78
N TYR A 12 -2.76 28.43 3.05
CA TYR A 12 -2.23 27.12 3.37
C TYR A 12 -3.13 26.01 2.84
N LEU A 13 -2.52 24.86 2.56
CA LEU A 13 -3.19 23.63 2.18
C LEU A 13 -2.92 22.57 3.25
N ILE A 14 -3.99 21.89 3.65
CA ILE A 14 -3.89 20.70 4.49
C ILE A 14 -3.90 19.51 3.54
N ALA A 15 -2.82 18.72 3.55
CA ALA A 15 -2.74 17.48 2.81
C ALA A 15 -2.61 16.33 3.81
N GLU A 16 -3.46 15.32 3.67
CA GLU A 16 -3.30 14.08 4.42
C GLU A 16 -2.08 13.32 3.90
N PHE A 17 -1.12 13.08 4.78
CA PHE A 17 0.08 12.33 4.43
C PHE A 17 -0.22 10.84 4.42
N THR A 18 -0.29 10.27 3.22
CA THR A 18 -0.24 8.82 3.03
C THR A 18 1.20 8.42 2.77
N GLY A 19 1.84 7.78 3.74
CA GLY A 19 3.24 7.40 3.61
C GLY A 19 3.59 6.15 4.40
N ILE A 20 4.83 6.13 4.85
CA ILE A 20 5.40 5.04 5.62
C ILE A 20 5.70 5.52 7.04
N GLU A 21 5.63 4.58 7.98
CA GLU A 21 6.05 4.71 9.36
C GLU A 21 7.23 3.79 9.63
N LEU A 22 8.15 4.24 10.49
CA LEU A 22 9.36 3.51 10.88
C LEU A 22 9.33 3.25 12.38
N ASP A 23 9.53 1.99 12.76
CA ASP A 23 9.83 1.57 14.13
C ASP A 23 11.35 1.57 14.34
N GLU A 24 11.85 2.58 15.04
CA GLU A 24 13.29 2.75 15.32
C GLU A 24 13.85 1.55 16.11
N ASN A 25 13.05 0.88 16.95
CA ASN A 25 13.54 -0.24 17.77
C ASN A 25 13.82 -1.51 16.96
N LYS A 26 13.17 -1.66 15.80
CA LYS A 26 13.37 -2.79 14.88
C LYS A 26 14.38 -2.47 13.78
N CYS A 27 14.77 -1.21 13.62
CA CYS A 27 15.61 -0.77 12.53
C CYS A 27 17.09 -1.07 12.81
N GLY A 28 17.68 -1.97 12.01
CA GLY A 28 19.12 -2.27 12.07
C GLY A 28 20.00 -1.38 11.18
N LEU A 29 19.48 -0.27 10.65
CA LEU A 29 20.22 0.68 9.78
C LEU A 29 20.94 0.04 8.56
N CYS A 30 20.39 -1.04 7.99
CA CYS A 30 21.00 -1.75 6.86
C CYS A 30 21.02 -0.98 5.53
N GLY A 31 20.24 0.10 5.41
CA GLY A 31 20.22 0.99 4.23
C GLY A 31 19.53 0.46 2.97
N LEU A 32 18.92 -0.73 3.01
CA LEU A 32 18.22 -1.30 1.84
C LEU A 32 17.06 -0.42 1.35
N CYS A 33 16.32 0.20 2.28
CA CYS A 33 15.20 1.08 1.97
C CYS A 33 15.60 2.34 1.19
N LEU A 34 16.83 2.85 1.39
CA LEU A 34 17.35 4.01 0.65
C LEU A 34 17.58 3.65 -0.82
N LYS A 35 18.19 2.49 -1.08
CA LYS A 35 18.54 2.05 -2.43
C LYS A 35 17.33 1.76 -3.30
N ILE A 36 16.26 1.23 -2.70
CA ILE A 36 15.06 0.81 -3.46
C ILE A 36 14.05 1.94 -3.66
N CYS A 37 14.17 3.06 -2.94
CA CYS A 37 13.19 4.13 -3.00
C CYS A 37 13.31 4.88 -4.35
N PRO A 38 12.30 4.79 -5.24
CA PRO A 38 12.38 5.44 -6.56
C PRO A 38 12.23 6.98 -6.49
N TYR A 39 11.84 7.49 -5.31
CA TYR A 39 11.60 8.92 -5.08
C TYR A 39 12.69 9.56 -4.22
N ASN A 40 13.72 8.80 -3.83
CA ASN A 40 14.79 9.23 -2.93
C ASN A 40 14.24 9.96 -1.68
N ALA A 41 13.17 9.40 -1.10
CA ALA A 41 12.48 9.98 0.04
C ALA A 41 13.08 9.56 1.40
N ILE A 42 14.08 8.68 1.41
CA ILE A 42 14.66 8.11 2.63
C ILE A 42 16.15 8.44 2.64
N THR A 43 16.63 9.04 3.74
CA THR A 43 18.04 9.36 3.99
C THR A 43 18.47 8.80 5.34
N ILE A 44 19.79 8.71 5.57
CA ILE A 44 20.36 8.42 6.88
C ILE A 44 21.10 9.68 7.35
N GLU A 45 20.70 10.20 8.50
CA GLU A 45 21.27 11.39 9.13
C GLU A 45 21.58 11.04 10.59
N SER A 46 22.83 11.24 11.03
CA SER A 46 23.25 11.01 12.41
C SER A 46 22.84 9.65 12.98
N ASP A 47 23.10 8.57 12.22
CA ASP A 47 22.71 7.19 12.55
C ASP A 47 21.20 6.97 12.76
N ARG A 48 20.36 7.79 12.13
CA ARG A 48 18.90 7.61 12.09
C ARG A 48 18.38 7.67 10.67
N ILE A 49 17.29 6.96 10.43
CA ILE A 49 16.59 7.06 9.16
C ILE A 49 15.68 8.30 9.20
N SER A 50 15.85 9.18 8.22
CA SER A 50 14.99 10.34 7.99
C SER A 50 14.13 10.10 6.75
N ILE A 51 12.85 10.46 6.84
CA ILE A 51 11.87 10.26 5.76
C ILE A 51 11.30 11.62 5.35
N ASP A 52 11.57 12.02 4.12
CA ASP A 52 10.98 13.19 3.48
C ASP A 52 9.52 12.90 3.09
N LYS A 53 8.59 13.46 3.88
CA LYS A 53 7.15 13.30 3.68
C LYS A 53 6.64 13.92 2.38
N PHE A 54 7.32 14.91 1.80
CA PHE A 54 6.90 15.53 0.55
C PHE A 54 7.29 14.67 -0.67
N LYS A 55 8.44 14.00 -0.58
CA LYS A 55 8.91 13.07 -1.61
C LYS A 55 8.25 11.70 -1.51
N CYS A 56 7.96 11.23 -0.31
CA CYS A 56 7.35 9.91 -0.11
C CYS A 56 5.96 9.84 -0.75
N LYS A 57 5.77 8.88 -1.66
CA LYS A 57 4.48 8.59 -2.30
C LYS A 57 3.75 7.39 -1.72
N GLY A 58 4.22 6.84 -0.59
CA GLY A 58 3.58 5.70 0.07
C GLY A 58 3.53 4.43 -0.79
N CYS A 59 4.47 4.23 -1.72
CA CYS A 59 4.42 3.09 -2.66
C CYS A 59 4.67 1.72 -2.02
N GLY A 60 5.24 1.68 -0.80
CA GLY A 60 5.47 0.46 -0.02
C GLY A 60 6.75 -0.33 -0.34
N THR A 61 7.56 0.09 -1.33
CA THR A 61 8.75 -0.69 -1.74
C THR A 61 9.79 -0.88 -0.64
N CYS A 62 9.95 0.12 0.23
CA CYS A 62 10.84 0.03 1.38
C CYS A 62 10.34 -0.93 2.46
N ALA A 63 9.02 -1.02 2.66
CA ALA A 63 8.40 -1.97 3.59
C ALA A 63 8.61 -3.41 3.09
N SER A 64 8.42 -3.67 1.78
CA SER A 64 8.57 -5.01 1.20
C SER A 64 9.99 -5.57 1.23
N ILE A 65 11.02 -4.71 1.28
CA ILE A 65 12.43 -5.16 1.32
C ILE A 65 13.00 -5.17 2.74
N CYS A 66 12.28 -4.63 3.74
CA CYS A 66 12.79 -4.49 5.09
C CYS A 66 12.87 -5.88 5.76
N PRO A 67 14.06 -6.42 6.06
CA PRO A 67 14.17 -7.77 6.63
C PRO A 67 13.67 -7.85 8.08
N THR A 68 13.66 -6.71 8.80
CA THR A 68 13.22 -6.63 10.20
C THR A 68 11.77 -6.17 10.35
N ASN A 69 11.05 -5.95 9.23
CA ASN A 69 9.72 -5.34 9.22
C ASN A 69 9.63 -4.05 10.07
N ALA A 70 10.69 -3.23 10.05
CA ALA A 70 10.73 -1.97 10.76
C ALA A 70 9.93 -0.86 10.05
N ILE A 71 9.61 -1.03 8.77
CA ILE A 71 8.89 -0.05 7.96
C ILE A 71 7.53 -0.63 7.56
N ASP A 72 6.46 0.11 7.79
CA ASP A 72 5.11 -0.24 7.32
C ASP A 72 4.38 0.99 6.74
N LEU A 73 3.23 0.77 6.11
CA LEU A 73 2.37 1.82 5.56
C LEU A 73 1.29 2.22 6.57
N ASN A 74 1.03 3.52 6.69
CA ASN A 74 0.08 4.07 7.68
C ASN A 74 -1.37 3.67 7.36
N ILE A 75 -1.70 3.52 6.07
CA ILE A 75 -3.07 3.20 5.62
C ILE A 75 -3.23 1.70 5.39
N ASP A 76 -2.40 1.12 4.53
CA ASP A 76 -2.44 -0.28 4.12
C ASP A 76 -1.41 -1.11 4.91
N THR A 77 -1.54 -1.10 6.23
CA THR A 77 -0.66 -1.80 7.18
C THR A 77 -0.71 -3.30 6.96
N SER A 78 0.43 -3.98 7.15
CA SER A 78 0.56 -5.42 6.94
C SER A 78 -0.43 -6.24 7.81
N GLU A 79 -0.68 -5.78 9.03
CA GLU A 79 -1.64 -6.39 9.96
C GLU A 79 -3.08 -6.39 9.41
N LYS A 80 -3.51 -5.29 8.78
CA LYS A 80 -4.87 -5.17 8.21
C LYS A 80 -5.06 -6.15 7.05
N THR A 81 -4.04 -6.28 6.20
CA THR A 81 -4.05 -7.24 5.09
C THR A 81 -4.14 -8.67 5.60
N LEU A 82 -3.35 -9.03 6.63
CA LEU A 82 -3.39 -10.36 7.24
C LEU A 82 -4.75 -10.66 7.88
N ALA A 83 -5.30 -9.72 8.67
CA ALA A 83 -6.62 -9.87 9.27
C ALA A 83 -7.71 -10.09 8.21
N THR A 84 -7.62 -9.38 7.08
CA THR A 84 -8.53 -9.55 5.94
C THR A 84 -8.42 -10.96 5.35
N ILE A 85 -7.19 -11.45 5.11
CA ILE A 85 -6.95 -12.80 4.60
C ILE A 85 -7.48 -13.86 5.57
N GLU A 86 -7.26 -13.70 6.88
CA GLU A 86 -7.76 -14.60 7.91
C GLU A 86 -9.28 -14.67 7.93
N ILE A 87 -9.98 -13.53 7.81
CA ILE A 87 -11.43 -13.48 7.70
C ILE A 87 -11.90 -14.21 6.45
N LEU A 88 -11.28 -13.91 5.30
CA LEU A 88 -11.60 -14.56 4.02
C LEU A 88 -11.33 -16.07 4.04
N SER A 89 -10.34 -16.54 4.81
CA SER A 89 -10.02 -17.95 4.96
C SER A 89 -11.17 -18.75 5.57
N LYS A 90 -12.00 -18.14 6.44
CA LYS A 90 -13.11 -18.80 7.13
C LYS A 90 -14.33 -19.09 6.25
N PHE A 91 -14.47 -18.39 5.11
CA PHE A 91 -15.58 -18.62 4.19
C PHE A 91 -15.46 -19.98 3.48
N ARG A 92 -16.53 -20.79 3.49
CA ARG A 92 -16.56 -22.10 2.82
C ARG A 92 -17.23 -21.99 1.45
N ALA A 93 -16.60 -21.27 0.52
CA ALA A 93 -17.03 -21.18 -0.87
C ALA A 93 -15.92 -21.70 -1.79
N ALA A 94 -16.21 -22.66 -2.66
CA ALA A 94 -15.24 -23.31 -3.54
C ALA A 94 -15.64 -23.17 -5.02
N PRO A 95 -14.69 -22.91 -5.94
CA PRO A 95 -13.29 -22.56 -5.69
C PRO A 95 -13.18 -21.14 -5.10
N LYS A 96 -12.34 -20.95 -4.09
CA LYS A 96 -12.06 -19.62 -3.51
C LYS A 96 -10.91 -18.96 -4.26
N ILE A 97 -11.11 -17.74 -4.75
CA ILE A 97 -10.08 -16.96 -5.42
C ILE A 97 -9.86 -15.69 -4.60
N ILE A 98 -8.67 -15.50 -4.05
CA ILE A 98 -8.27 -14.24 -3.43
C ILE A 98 -7.43 -13.47 -4.45
N ALA A 99 -7.93 -12.31 -4.87
CA ALA A 99 -7.27 -11.43 -5.81
C ALA A 99 -6.62 -10.26 -5.05
N PHE A 100 -5.29 -10.22 -5.04
CA PHE A 100 -4.55 -9.09 -4.48
C PHE A 100 -4.48 -7.96 -5.51
N CYS A 101 -5.27 -6.92 -5.28
CA CYS A 101 -5.39 -5.78 -6.18
C CYS A 101 -4.67 -4.58 -5.60
N CYS A 102 -3.77 -3.96 -6.37
CA CYS A 102 -3.10 -2.77 -5.88
C CYS A 102 -4.07 -1.59 -5.73
N ALA A 103 -3.82 -0.74 -4.73
CA ALA A 103 -4.65 0.43 -4.44
C ALA A 103 -4.74 1.43 -5.62
N SER A 104 -3.73 1.50 -6.49
CA SER A 104 -3.70 2.50 -7.58
C SER A 104 -4.35 2.04 -8.89
N CYS A 105 -4.28 0.77 -9.24
CA CYS A 105 -4.68 0.28 -10.57
C CYS A 105 -5.53 -0.99 -10.49
N GLY A 106 -5.14 -1.97 -9.69
CA GLY A 106 -5.85 -3.25 -9.58
C GLY A 106 -7.23 -3.08 -8.96
N TYR A 107 -7.35 -2.24 -7.94
CA TYR A 107 -8.63 -1.99 -7.27
C TYR A 107 -9.59 -1.22 -8.19
N ALA A 108 -9.09 -0.17 -8.86
CA ALA A 108 -9.87 0.57 -9.85
C ALA A 108 -10.29 -0.30 -11.04
N ALA A 109 -9.44 -1.23 -11.49
CA ALA A 109 -9.79 -2.19 -12.53
C ALA A 109 -10.89 -3.17 -12.08
N ALA A 110 -10.87 -3.57 -10.82
CA ALA A 110 -11.93 -4.40 -10.25
C ALA A 110 -13.27 -3.64 -10.17
N ASP A 111 -13.23 -2.37 -9.77
CA ASP A 111 -14.41 -1.49 -9.77
C ASP A 111 -14.97 -1.29 -11.19
N ASP A 112 -14.08 -1.05 -12.17
CA ASP A 112 -14.45 -0.91 -13.59
C ASP A 112 -15.05 -2.20 -14.16
N ALA A 113 -14.54 -3.37 -13.76
CA ALA A 113 -15.14 -4.66 -14.11
C ALA A 113 -16.58 -4.78 -13.59
N GLY A 114 -16.84 -4.28 -12.37
CA GLY A 114 -18.18 -4.16 -11.81
C GLY A 114 -19.08 -3.22 -12.61
N LEU A 115 -18.59 -2.01 -12.94
CA LEU A 115 -19.34 -1.02 -13.73
C LEU A 115 -19.69 -1.52 -15.14
N LYS A 116 -18.75 -2.24 -15.77
CA LYS A 116 -18.94 -2.85 -17.10
C LYS A 116 -19.77 -4.13 -17.07
N LYS A 117 -20.23 -4.56 -15.89
CA LYS A 117 -21.00 -5.80 -15.70
C LYS A 117 -20.27 -7.03 -16.26
N ILE A 118 -18.94 -7.06 -16.12
CA ILE A 118 -18.14 -8.21 -16.53
C ILE A 118 -18.58 -9.40 -15.66
N SER A 119 -18.92 -10.51 -16.29
CA SER A 119 -19.28 -11.72 -15.55
C SER A 119 -18.03 -12.39 -14.99
N TYR A 120 -18.00 -12.61 -13.68
CA TYR A 120 -16.98 -13.39 -12.99
C TYR A 120 -17.61 -14.20 -11.85
N SER A 121 -16.88 -15.21 -11.35
CA SER A 121 -17.37 -16.08 -10.27
C SER A 121 -17.64 -15.28 -8.99
N PRO A 122 -18.75 -15.52 -8.26
CA PRO A 122 -19.03 -14.84 -7.00
C PRO A 122 -18.03 -15.18 -5.88
N ASN A 123 -17.15 -16.16 -6.10
CA ASN A 123 -16.14 -16.60 -5.13
C ASN A 123 -14.78 -15.90 -5.31
N ILE A 124 -14.75 -14.73 -5.96
CA ILE A 124 -13.58 -13.87 -6.08
C ILE A 124 -13.63 -12.80 -4.99
N PHE A 125 -12.65 -12.83 -4.09
CA PHE A 125 -12.50 -11.88 -3.00
C PHE A 125 -11.31 -10.97 -3.27
N ILE A 126 -11.56 -9.67 -3.39
CA ILE A 126 -10.52 -8.68 -3.68
C ILE A 126 -9.91 -8.19 -2.36
N VAL A 127 -8.60 -8.33 -2.22
CA VAL A 127 -7.83 -7.78 -1.11
C VAL A 127 -6.97 -6.65 -1.65
N ARG A 128 -7.14 -5.46 -1.06
CA ARG A 128 -6.36 -4.29 -1.43
C ARG A 128 -4.93 -4.42 -0.89
N VAL A 129 -3.94 -4.18 -1.74
CA VAL A 129 -2.52 -4.19 -1.39
C VAL A 129 -1.78 -2.95 -1.93
N PRO A 130 -0.59 -2.61 -1.41
CA PRO A 130 0.21 -1.51 -1.95
C PRO A 130 0.67 -1.78 -3.39
N CYS A 131 0.99 -0.73 -4.14
CA CYS A 131 1.30 -0.77 -5.58
C CYS A 131 2.42 -1.73 -6.00
N LYS A 132 3.33 -2.09 -5.09
CA LYS A 132 4.41 -3.02 -5.38
C LYS A 132 4.11 -4.47 -5.00
N PHE A 133 3.09 -4.75 -4.21
CA PHE A 133 2.65 -6.12 -3.87
C PHE A 133 1.80 -6.78 -4.99
N CYS A 134 1.88 -6.29 -6.23
CA CYS A 134 1.08 -6.79 -7.35
C CYS A 134 1.47 -8.20 -7.83
N TYR A 135 2.41 -8.88 -7.17
CA TYR A 135 2.85 -10.23 -7.49
C TYR A 135 2.18 -11.26 -6.57
N GLN A 136 1.60 -12.29 -7.19
CA GLN A 136 0.94 -13.47 -6.62
C GLN A 136 -0.56 -13.38 -6.33
N ILE A 137 -1.34 -13.54 -7.40
CA ILE A 137 -2.48 -14.46 -7.35
C ILE A 137 -1.88 -15.87 -7.23
N ILE A 138 -2.19 -16.59 -6.15
CA ILE A 138 -2.38 -18.06 -6.06
C ILE A 138 -2.46 -18.38 -4.56
N LEU A 139 -3.60 -18.91 -4.12
CA LEU A 139 -3.61 -20.18 -3.39
C LEU A 139 -4.88 -20.94 -3.79
N ARG A 140 -4.62 -22.04 -4.52
CA ARG A 140 -5.58 -23.05 -4.94
C ARG A 140 -5.55 -24.16 -3.89
N LYS A 141 -6.63 -24.32 -3.15
CA LYS A 141 -7.16 -25.61 -2.67
C LYS A 141 -8.68 -25.51 -2.68
#